data_AF-A0A1Q5SFF3-F1
#
_entry.id   AF-A0A1Q5SFF3-F1
#
_cell.length_a   1.000
_cell.length_b   1.000
_cell.length_c   1.000
_cell.angle_alpha   90.00
_cell.angle_beta   90.00
_cell.angle_gamma   90.00
#
_symmetry.space_group_name_H-M   'P 1'
#
loop_
_entity.id
_entity.type
_entity.pdbx_description
1 polymer ?
#
loop_
_entity_poly.entity_id
_entity_poly.type
_entity_poly.pdbx_seq_one_letter_code
_entity_poly.pdbx_strand_id
1 'polypeptide(L)'
;MKFTGIAGLLVSLGIAGTALAADPFYVGSWTFTTAVVAPWADPQRKPDDTERARLMGRAVVFKARAILGPRPFACAKPQYKVTDYGPDMIFQGAFDVMQRADKKADPKAIAASLGFTGAVIKTLETGCEIDVHFVDETTAEVGLNNYVYTLKKR
;
A
#
# COMPACT_ATOMS: atom_id res chain seq x y z
N MET A 1 -59.08 27.27 42.06
CA MET A 1 -59.03 26.30 40.94
C MET A 1 -57.63 25.72 40.90
N LYS A 2 -57.51 24.39 40.89
CA LYS A 2 -56.25 23.62 40.92
C LYS A 2 -55.71 23.51 39.49
N PHE A 3 -54.42 23.76 39.27
CA PHE A 3 -53.73 23.29 38.07
C PHE A 3 -52.52 22.45 38.48
N THR A 4 -52.72 21.15 38.34
CA THR A 4 -51.72 20.10 38.50
C THR A 4 -50.89 20.05 37.21
N GLY A 5 -49.61 20.38 37.27
CA GLY A 5 -48.68 20.22 36.14
C GLY A 5 -47.88 18.93 36.29
N ILE A 6 -48.16 17.93 35.44
CA ILE A 6 -47.45 16.65 35.40
C ILE A 6 -46.15 16.83 34.62
N ALA A 7 -45.02 16.52 35.25
CA ALA A 7 -43.72 16.41 34.63
C ALA A 7 -43.60 15.10 33.84
N GLY A 8 -43.30 15.18 32.54
CA GLY A 8 -42.97 14.03 31.70
C GLY A 8 -41.49 14.03 31.37
N LEU A 9 -40.70 13.19 32.06
CA LEU A 9 -39.30 12.93 31.75
C LEU A 9 -39.23 11.84 30.65
N LEU A 10 -38.89 12.22 29.42
CA LEU A 10 -38.60 11.26 28.36
C LEU A 10 -37.16 10.76 28.51
N VAL A 11 -37.00 9.53 29.00
CA VAL A 11 -35.71 8.83 29.04
C VAL A 11 -35.48 8.19 27.68
N SER A 12 -34.59 8.76 26.87
CA SER A 12 -34.12 8.16 25.63
C SER A 12 -33.01 7.14 25.95
N LEU A 13 -33.33 5.84 25.93
CA LEU A 13 -32.33 4.78 25.92
C LEU A 13 -31.67 4.75 24.53
N GLY A 14 -30.55 5.46 24.37
CA GLY A 14 -29.68 5.32 23.22
C GLY A 14 -28.92 4.00 23.29
N ILE A 15 -29.26 3.03 22.44
CA ILE A 15 -28.44 1.83 22.24
C ILE A 15 -27.17 2.28 21.51
N ALA A 16 -26.11 2.55 22.26
CA ALA A 16 -24.79 2.79 21.70
C ALA A 16 -24.24 1.46 21.17
N GLY A 17 -24.51 1.17 19.89
CA GLY A 17 -23.84 0.07 19.19
C GLY A 17 -22.34 0.34 19.17
N THR A 18 -21.53 -0.59 19.67
CA THR A 18 -20.07 -0.55 19.49
C THR A 18 -19.77 -0.77 18.02
N ALA A 19 -19.59 0.30 17.26
CA ALA A 19 -19.04 0.23 15.92
C ALA A 19 -17.61 -0.32 16.04
N LEU A 20 -17.42 -1.60 15.72
CA LEU A 20 -16.10 -2.15 15.52
C LEU A 20 -15.53 -1.47 14.28
N ALA A 21 -14.53 -0.61 14.48
CA ALA A 21 -13.78 -0.06 13.37
C ALA A 21 -13.14 -1.23 12.61
N ALA A 22 -13.46 -1.35 11.32
CA ALA A 22 -12.79 -2.31 10.47
C ALA A 22 -11.28 -2.00 10.46
N ASP A 23 -10.45 -3.05 10.51
CA ASP A 23 -9.03 -2.87 10.33
C ASP A 23 -8.74 -2.16 9.00
N PRO A 24 -7.71 -1.30 8.92
CA PRO A 24 -7.32 -0.69 7.66
C PRO A 24 -7.09 -1.76 6.58
N PHE A 25 -7.48 -1.45 5.34
CA PHE A 25 -7.50 -2.43 4.23
C PHE A 25 -6.15 -3.13 3.97
N TYR A 26 -5.03 -2.49 4.34
CA TYR A 26 -3.68 -3.02 4.18
C TYR A 26 -3.25 -4.00 5.29
N VAL A 27 -3.95 -4.01 6.44
CA VAL A 27 -3.65 -4.93 7.54
C VAL A 27 -3.90 -6.38 7.10
N GLY A 28 -2.98 -7.27 7.49
CA GLY A 28 -3.05 -8.69 7.15
C GLY A 28 -1.75 -9.25 6.59
N SER A 29 -1.81 -10.47 6.06
CA SER A 29 -0.69 -11.16 5.45
C SER A 29 -0.69 -11.00 3.94
N TRP A 30 0.45 -10.62 3.40
CA TRP A 30 0.68 -10.36 1.98
C TRP A 30 1.87 -11.17 1.51
N THR A 31 1.69 -11.99 0.49
CA THR A 31 2.74 -12.91 0.01
C THR A 31 3.35 -12.40 -1.28
N PHE A 32 4.68 -12.41 -1.37
CA PHE A 32 5.39 -12.19 -2.62
C PHE A 32 5.09 -13.33 -3.58
N THR A 33 4.42 -13.03 -4.69
CA THR A 33 3.96 -14.04 -5.65
C THR A 33 4.73 -13.98 -6.97
N THR A 34 5.04 -12.78 -7.43
CA THR A 34 5.79 -12.54 -8.66
C THR A 34 6.78 -11.39 -8.45
N ALA A 35 7.78 -11.34 -9.32
CA ALA A 35 8.68 -10.22 -9.45
C ALA A 35 9.07 -10.06 -10.92
N VAL A 36 9.00 -8.83 -11.41
CA VAL A 36 9.39 -8.47 -12.78
C VAL A 36 10.54 -7.48 -12.73
N VAL A 37 11.40 -7.49 -13.75
CA VAL A 37 12.44 -6.47 -13.87
C VAL A 37 11.76 -5.12 -13.98
N ALA A 38 12.19 -4.17 -13.15
CA ALA A 38 11.55 -2.87 -13.06
C ALA A 38 11.77 -2.06 -14.36
N PRO A 39 10.81 -1.21 -14.76
CA PRO A 39 10.95 -0.37 -15.96
C PRO A 39 12.15 0.58 -15.93
N TRP A 40 12.60 0.98 -14.75
CA TRP A 40 13.78 1.86 -14.55
C TRP A 40 15.11 1.09 -14.51
N ALA A 41 15.09 -0.23 -14.58
CA ALA A 41 16.30 -1.04 -14.57
C ALA A 41 17.12 -0.80 -15.85
N ASP A 42 18.44 -0.91 -15.75
CA ASP A 42 19.33 -0.87 -16.90
C ASP A 42 19.04 -2.08 -17.83
N PRO A 43 18.61 -1.87 -19.08
CA PRO A 43 18.28 -2.96 -20.00
C PRO A 43 19.50 -3.80 -20.42
N GLN A 44 20.73 -3.25 -20.27
CA GLN A 44 21.97 -3.94 -20.61
C GLN A 44 22.52 -4.76 -19.43
N ARG A 45 21.98 -4.56 -18.22
CA ARG A 45 22.46 -5.23 -17.01
C ARG A 45 21.33 -5.89 -16.26
N LYS A 46 21.31 -7.22 -16.33
CA LYS A 46 20.37 -8.03 -15.53
C LYS A 46 20.55 -7.71 -14.02
N PRO A 47 19.47 -7.37 -13.30
CA PRO A 47 19.53 -7.20 -11.85
C PRO A 47 19.96 -8.49 -11.13
N ASP A 48 20.64 -8.33 -9.99
CA ASP A 48 21.01 -9.47 -9.13
C ASP A 48 19.77 -10.23 -8.68
N ASP A 49 19.83 -11.56 -8.78
CA ASP A 49 18.66 -12.41 -8.59
C ASP A 49 18.50 -12.99 -7.18
N THR A 50 19.50 -12.78 -6.34
CA THR A 50 19.60 -13.39 -5.01
C THR A 50 18.44 -12.96 -4.12
N GLU A 51 18.18 -11.65 -4.10
CA GLU A 51 17.11 -11.08 -3.28
C GLU A 51 15.74 -11.49 -3.80
N ARG A 52 15.56 -11.51 -5.13
CA ARG A 52 14.32 -11.96 -5.76
C ARG A 52 13.98 -13.37 -5.32
N ALA A 53 14.93 -14.29 -5.46
CA ALA A 53 14.76 -15.69 -5.08
C ALA A 53 14.44 -15.86 -3.58
N ARG A 54 15.07 -15.05 -2.72
CA ARG A 54 14.87 -15.11 -1.26
C ARG A 54 13.45 -14.67 -0.84
N LEU A 55 12.85 -13.73 -1.57
CA LEU A 55 11.56 -13.13 -1.23
C LEU A 55 10.36 -13.94 -1.76
N MET A 56 10.49 -14.64 -2.89
CA MET A 56 9.37 -15.39 -3.48
C MET A 56 8.73 -16.38 -2.49
N GLY A 57 7.40 -16.34 -2.40
CA GLY A 57 6.59 -17.17 -1.49
C GLY A 57 6.66 -16.75 -0.01
N ARG A 58 7.48 -15.76 0.36
CA ARG A 58 7.54 -15.22 1.72
C ARG A 58 6.40 -14.23 1.95
N ALA A 59 5.98 -14.12 3.21
CA ALA A 59 4.96 -13.19 3.63
C ALA A 59 5.55 -11.96 4.32
N VAL A 60 4.94 -10.81 4.05
CA VAL A 60 4.99 -9.59 4.85
C VAL A 60 3.65 -9.45 5.56
N VAL A 61 3.67 -9.16 6.85
CA VAL A 61 2.47 -9.03 7.68
C VAL A 61 2.41 -7.62 8.23
N PHE A 62 1.48 -6.83 7.71
CA PHE A 62 1.19 -5.49 8.22
C PHE A 62 0.26 -5.62 9.43
N LYS A 63 0.78 -5.23 10.60
CA LYS A 63 0.02 -5.07 11.84
C LYS A 63 -0.09 -3.59 12.17
N ALA A 64 -1.00 -3.24 13.08
CA ALA A 64 -1.20 -1.87 13.52
C ALA A 64 0.08 -1.13 13.98
N ARG A 65 1.06 -1.85 14.56
CA ARG A 65 2.28 -1.26 15.13
C ARG A 65 3.58 -1.94 14.71
N ALA A 66 3.54 -2.82 13.72
CA ALA A 66 4.71 -3.52 13.22
C ALA A 66 4.48 -4.04 11.81
N ILE A 67 5.56 -4.21 11.06
CA ILE A 67 5.62 -5.00 9.84
C ILE A 67 6.52 -6.19 10.15
N LEU A 68 5.98 -7.41 10.03
CA LEU A 68 6.77 -8.64 10.15
C LEU A 68 7.08 -9.19 8.77
N GLY A 69 8.23 -9.84 8.58
CA GLY A 69 8.59 -10.44 7.31
C GLY A 69 10.11 -10.50 7.11
N PRO A 70 10.57 -10.77 5.88
CA PRO A 70 11.97 -10.62 5.53
C PRO A 70 12.38 -9.13 5.58
N ARG A 71 13.65 -8.85 5.91
CA ARG A 71 14.26 -7.54 5.59
C ARG A 71 14.24 -7.33 4.07
N PRO A 72 14.20 -6.09 3.55
CA PRO A 72 14.08 -4.82 4.28
C PRO A 72 12.66 -4.51 4.77
N PHE A 73 11.64 -5.32 4.46
CA PHE A 73 10.24 -5.03 4.77
C PHE A 73 9.89 -5.08 6.26
N ALA A 74 10.62 -5.86 7.07
CA ALA A 74 10.38 -5.91 8.52
C ALA A 74 10.67 -4.56 9.19
N CYS A 75 9.68 -4.01 9.89
CA CYS A 75 9.78 -2.71 10.55
C CYS A 75 9.08 -2.73 11.92
N ALA A 76 9.80 -2.37 12.99
CA ALA A 76 9.27 -2.46 14.35
C ALA A 76 8.35 -1.28 14.74
N LYS A 77 8.45 -0.14 14.05
CA LYS A 77 7.73 1.10 14.37
C LYS A 77 7.28 1.83 13.09
N PRO A 78 6.42 1.21 12.27
CA PRO A 78 5.91 1.88 11.08
C PRO A 78 5.08 3.11 11.46
N GLN A 79 5.21 4.16 10.66
CA GLN A 79 4.38 5.35 10.71
C GLN A 79 3.49 5.35 9.47
N TYR A 80 2.44 4.53 9.52
CA TYR A 80 1.57 4.34 8.36
C TYR A 80 0.82 5.61 8.00
N LYS A 81 0.84 5.95 6.71
CA LYS A 81 -0.01 6.96 6.11
C LYS A 81 -0.45 6.47 4.73
N VAL A 82 -1.76 6.51 4.48
CA VAL A 82 -2.30 6.23 3.16
C VAL A 82 -2.36 7.56 2.41
N THR A 83 -1.62 7.65 1.32
CA THR A 83 -1.60 8.81 0.43
C THR A 83 -2.00 8.37 -0.98
N ASP A 84 -2.71 9.25 -1.67
CA ASP A 84 -3.07 9.08 -3.06
C ASP A 84 -1.94 9.66 -3.93
N TYR A 85 -1.21 8.79 -4.65
CA TYR A 85 -0.11 9.17 -5.54
C TYR A 85 -0.55 9.17 -7.00
N GLY A 86 0.05 10.04 -7.80
CA GLY A 86 0.02 9.91 -9.26
C GLY A 86 1.01 8.83 -9.74
N PRO A 87 0.86 8.31 -10.97
CA PRO A 87 1.79 7.37 -11.59
C PRO A 87 3.25 7.83 -11.58
N ASP A 88 3.48 9.13 -11.63
CA ASP A 88 4.80 9.76 -11.62
C ASP A 88 5.51 9.66 -10.26
N MET A 89 4.76 9.52 -9.14
CA MET A 89 5.30 9.54 -7.79
C MET A 89 5.58 8.16 -7.18
N ILE A 90 5.02 7.08 -7.74
CA ILE A 90 5.25 5.73 -7.20
C ILE A 90 6.70 5.27 -7.38
N PHE A 91 7.11 4.29 -6.58
CA PHE A 91 8.49 3.78 -6.56
C PHE A 91 9.52 4.90 -6.38
N GLN A 92 9.26 5.80 -5.42
CA GLN A 92 10.11 6.96 -5.09
C GLN A 92 10.34 7.92 -6.28
N GLY A 93 9.34 8.05 -7.15
CA GLY A 93 9.41 8.95 -8.30
C GLY A 93 10.20 8.40 -9.49
N ALA A 94 10.46 7.08 -9.54
CA ALA A 94 11.26 6.48 -10.61
C ALA A 94 10.69 6.79 -12.01
N PHE A 95 9.36 6.80 -12.17
CA PHE A 95 8.73 7.07 -13.47
C PHE A 95 8.83 8.54 -13.89
N ASP A 96 8.76 9.47 -12.94
CA ASP A 96 9.05 10.89 -13.19
C ASP A 96 10.52 11.08 -13.62
N VAL A 97 11.47 10.39 -12.98
CA VAL A 97 12.88 10.39 -13.41
C VAL A 97 13.03 9.87 -14.84
N MET A 98 12.36 8.77 -15.18
CA MET A 98 12.35 8.23 -16.55
C MET A 98 11.78 9.24 -17.56
N GLN A 99 10.65 9.88 -17.25
CA GLN A 99 10.03 10.88 -18.12
C GLN A 99 10.92 12.13 -18.31
N ARG A 100 11.67 12.51 -17.28
CA ARG A 100 12.66 13.60 -17.38
C ARG A 100 13.82 13.24 -18.30
N ALA A 101 14.26 11.98 -18.28
CA ALA A 101 15.33 11.48 -19.15
C ALA A 101 14.86 11.26 -20.60
N ASP A 102 13.65 10.74 -20.80
CA ASP A 102 13.00 10.55 -22.11
C ASP A 102 11.53 10.95 -22.05
N LYS A 103 11.15 11.99 -22.80
CA LYS A 103 9.76 12.48 -22.84
C LYS A 103 8.75 11.47 -23.39
N LYS A 104 9.21 10.41 -24.07
CA LYS A 104 8.35 9.31 -24.54
C LYS A 104 8.00 8.32 -23.43
N ALA A 105 8.74 8.31 -22.32
CA ALA A 105 8.43 7.51 -21.15
C ALA A 105 7.27 8.15 -20.38
N ASP A 106 6.03 7.87 -20.80
CA ASP A 106 4.82 8.32 -20.11
C ASP A 106 4.62 7.54 -18.79
N PRO A 107 4.67 8.18 -17.60
CA PRO A 107 4.46 7.52 -16.31
C PRO A 107 3.14 6.77 -16.23
N LYS A 108 2.08 7.28 -16.86
CA LYS A 108 0.77 6.61 -16.85
C LYS A 108 0.81 5.31 -17.64
N ALA A 109 1.40 5.31 -18.83
CA ALA A 109 1.55 4.11 -19.64
C ALA A 109 2.44 3.06 -18.96
N ILE A 110 3.54 3.50 -18.32
CA ILE A 110 4.45 2.60 -17.60
C ILE A 110 3.74 1.99 -16.39
N ALA A 111 3.04 2.80 -15.57
CA ALA A 111 2.28 2.28 -14.44
C ALA A 111 1.16 1.32 -14.88
N ALA A 112 0.47 1.62 -15.98
CA ALA A 112 -0.54 0.72 -16.55
C ALA A 112 0.04 -0.64 -16.99
N SER A 113 1.30 -0.67 -17.44
CA SER A 113 1.98 -1.94 -17.78
C SER A 113 2.22 -2.85 -16.57
N LEU A 114 2.21 -2.29 -15.36
CA LEU A 114 2.27 -3.00 -14.09
C LEU A 114 0.88 -3.22 -13.47
N GLY A 115 -0.19 -2.86 -14.18
CA GLY A 115 -1.58 -3.04 -13.73
C GLY A 115 -2.19 -1.84 -13.02
N PHE A 116 -1.45 -0.74 -12.78
CA PHE A 116 -2.01 0.49 -12.23
C PHE A 116 -2.77 1.27 -13.31
N THR A 117 -4.06 1.00 -13.48
CA THR A 117 -4.89 1.66 -14.51
C THR A 117 -5.54 2.97 -14.06
N GLY A 118 -5.54 3.26 -12.76
CA GLY A 118 -6.11 4.47 -12.17
C GLY A 118 -5.21 5.71 -12.35
N ALA A 119 -5.82 6.90 -12.35
CA ALA A 119 -5.07 8.16 -12.26
C ALA A 119 -4.51 8.42 -10.85
N VAL A 120 -5.05 7.71 -9.86
CA VAL A 120 -4.65 7.74 -8.46
C VAL A 120 -4.30 6.33 -8.04
N ILE A 121 -3.17 6.19 -7.37
CA ILE A 121 -2.65 4.94 -6.82
C ILE A 121 -2.59 5.11 -5.31
N LYS A 122 -3.39 4.32 -4.59
CA LYS A 122 -3.30 4.29 -3.14
C LYS A 122 -1.92 3.78 -2.76
N THR A 123 -1.21 4.55 -1.95
CA THR A 123 0.14 4.22 -1.49
C THR A 123 0.14 4.24 0.03
N LEU A 124 0.60 3.15 0.64
CA LEU A 124 0.91 3.11 2.05
C LEU A 124 2.37 3.52 2.23
N GLU A 125 2.55 4.77 2.66
CA GLU A 125 3.80 5.25 3.23
C GLU A 125 3.99 4.53 4.56
N THR A 126 5.04 3.72 4.70
CA THR A 126 5.24 2.95 5.94
C THR A 126 6.02 3.72 6.99
N GLY A 127 6.64 4.85 6.62
CA GLY A 127 7.63 5.54 7.45
C GLY A 127 8.89 4.70 7.72
N CYS A 128 9.13 3.68 6.88
CA CYS A 128 10.31 2.82 6.92
C CYS A 128 11.01 2.91 5.55
N GLU A 129 11.63 1.82 5.08
CA GLU A 129 12.41 1.84 3.83
C GLU A 129 11.56 1.74 2.56
N ILE A 130 10.41 1.07 2.62
CA ILE A 130 9.64 0.69 1.42
C ILE A 130 8.19 1.12 1.53
N ASP A 131 7.75 1.94 0.57
CA ASP A 131 6.34 2.25 0.37
C ASP A 131 5.65 1.15 -0.44
N VAL A 132 4.35 0.97 -0.20
CA VAL A 132 3.54 -0.09 -0.82
C VAL A 132 2.46 0.52 -1.68
N HIS A 133 2.44 0.21 -2.98
CA HIS A 133 1.52 0.78 -3.95
C HIS A 133 0.43 -0.23 -4.29
N PHE A 134 -0.84 0.11 -4.10
CA PHE A 134 -1.95 -0.83 -4.29
C PHE A 134 -2.50 -0.74 -5.71
N VAL A 135 -2.47 -1.88 -6.41
CA VAL A 135 -3.14 -2.06 -7.71
C VAL A 135 -4.64 -2.22 -7.46
N ASP A 136 -5.01 -3.01 -6.44
CA ASP A 136 -6.37 -3.22 -5.96
C ASP A 136 -6.35 -3.61 -4.46
N GLU A 137 -7.51 -3.95 -3.88
CA GLU A 137 -7.65 -4.30 -2.45
C GLU A 137 -6.89 -5.57 -2.03
N THR A 138 -6.51 -6.41 -2.99
CA THR A 138 -5.86 -7.72 -2.80
C THR A 138 -4.50 -7.82 -3.47
N THR A 139 -4.08 -6.78 -4.20
CA THR A 139 -2.84 -6.74 -4.97
C THR A 139 -2.09 -5.45 -4.68
N ALA A 140 -0.83 -5.58 -4.28
CA ALA A 140 0.07 -4.46 -4.07
C ALA A 140 1.42 -4.72 -4.72
N GLU A 141 2.16 -3.65 -4.99
CA GLU A 141 3.51 -3.73 -5.53
C GLU A 141 4.50 -2.85 -4.77
N VAL A 142 5.75 -3.28 -4.78
CA VAL A 142 6.88 -2.60 -4.14
C VAL A 142 8.10 -2.66 -5.05
N GLY A 143 8.87 -1.57 -5.07
CA GLY A 143 10.13 -1.49 -5.81
C GLY A 143 11.30 -1.83 -4.89
N LEU A 144 12.16 -2.77 -5.28
CA LEU A 144 13.40 -3.08 -4.56
C LEU A 144 14.44 -3.69 -5.51
N ASN A 145 15.67 -3.19 -5.46
CA ASN A 145 16.81 -3.73 -6.22
C ASN A 145 16.51 -3.97 -7.72
N ASN A 146 15.89 -2.99 -8.38
CA ASN A 146 15.51 -3.04 -9.81
C ASN A 146 14.52 -4.16 -10.17
N TYR A 147 13.77 -4.66 -9.20
CA TYR A 147 12.57 -5.44 -9.40
C TYR A 147 11.33 -4.69 -8.88
N VAL A 148 10.22 -4.92 -9.55
CA VAL A 148 8.88 -4.67 -9.01
C VAL A 148 8.34 -6.01 -8.53
N TYR A 149 8.05 -6.09 -7.24
CA TYR A 149 7.49 -7.29 -6.61
C TYR A 149 5.99 -7.14 -6.45
N THR A 150 5.23 -8.18 -6.80
CA THR A 150 3.79 -8.23 -6.55
C THR A 150 3.52 -9.00 -5.27
N LEU A 151 2.78 -8.37 -4.36
CA LEU A 151 2.24 -8.96 -3.16
C LEU A 151 0.75 -9.23 -3.34
N LYS A 152 0.32 -10.43 -2.95
CA LYS A 152 -1.10 -10.82 -2.90
C LYS A 152 -1.55 -10.98 -1.46
N LYS A 153 -2.69 -10.39 -1.12
CA LYS A 153 -3.35 -10.58 0.17
C LYS A 153 -3.81 -12.03 0.32
N ARG A 154 -3.60 -12.62 1.50
CA ARG A 154 -4.12 -13.95 1.86
C ARG A 154 -5.50 -13.88 2.50
#